data_AF-A0AAW0JTE6-F1
#
_entry.id   AF-A0AAW0JTE6-F1
#
_cell.length_a   1.000
_cell.length_b   1.000
_cell.length_c   1.000
_cell.angle_alpha   90.00
_cell.angle_beta   90.00
_cell.angle_gamma   90.00
#
_symmetry.space_group_name_H-M   'P 1'
#
loop_
_entity.id
_entity.type
_entity.pdbx_description
1 polymer ?
#
loop_
_entity_poly.entity_id
_entity_poly.type
_entity_poly.pdbx_seq_one_letter_code
_entity_poly.pdbx_strand_id
1 'polypeptide(L)' 'MEVAQIAPLLSQTLSPDSNAVRTASEALDRLSLRPEFPFSLLAIAADSLVNFLRFQTTLSTVHTSE' A
#
# COMPACT_ATOMS: atom_id res chain seq x y z
N MET A 1 4.55 0.60 -13.23
CA MET A 1 4.52 2.04 -12.88
C MET A 1 3.25 2.48 -12.13
N GLU A 2 2.13 1.72 -12.14
CA GLU A 2 0.91 2.11 -11.41
C GLU A 2 0.97 1.89 -9.89
N VAL A 3 1.54 0.78 -9.43
CA VAL A 3 1.69 0.47 -7.99
C VAL A 3 2.41 1.60 -7.23
N ALA A 4 3.46 2.16 -7.82
CA ALA A 4 4.24 3.25 -7.23
C ALA A 4 3.48 4.58 -7.14
N GLN A 5 2.38 4.74 -7.89
CA GLN A 5 1.52 5.92 -7.87
C GLN A 5 0.30 5.74 -6.97
N ILE A 6 -0.21 4.50 -6.84
CA ILE A 6 -1.35 4.19 -5.97
C ILE A 6 -0.97 4.26 -4.48
N ALA A 7 0.21 3.77 -4.11
CA ALA A 7 0.69 3.81 -2.72
C ALA A 7 0.74 5.24 -2.11
N PRO A 8 1.33 6.26 -2.76
CA PRO A 8 1.31 7.61 -2.22
C PRO A 8 -0.09 8.24 -2.20
N LEU A 9 -0.96 7.92 -3.17
CA LEU A 9 -2.36 8.36 -3.14
C LEU A 9 -3.11 7.79 -1.93
N LEU A 10 -2.91 6.51 -1.61
CA LEU A 10 -3.47 5.89 -0.40
C LEU A 10 -2.93 6.54 0.89
N SER A 11 -1.65 6.94 0.92
CA SER A 11 -1.13 7.70 2.06
C SER A 11 -1.75 9.10 2.17
N GLN A 12 -2.07 9.73 1.04
CA GLN A 12 -2.73 11.04 1.00
C GLN A 12 -4.20 10.98 1.44
N THR A 13 -4.90 9.86 1.25
CA THR A 13 -6.28 9.69 1.78
C THR A 13 -6.33 9.53 3.30
N LEU A 14 -5.21 9.16 3.94
CA LEU A 14 -5.06 9.10 5.40
C LEU A 14 -4.57 10.42 6.00
N SER A 15 -4.25 11.40 5.16
CA SER A 15 -3.74 12.70 5.60
C SER A 15 -4.85 13.56 6.21
N PRO A 16 -4.56 14.42 7.20
CA PRO A 16 -5.56 15.32 7.77
C PRO A 16 -5.97 16.46 6.81
N ASP A 17 -5.25 16.65 5.71
CA ASP A 17 -5.54 17.68 4.73
C ASP A 17 -6.70 17.28 3.80
N SER A 18 -7.85 17.92 3.99
CA SER A 18 -9.08 17.62 3.25
C SER A 18 -8.95 17.79 1.73
N ASN A 19 -8.06 18.68 1.26
CA ASN A 19 -7.80 18.89 -0.16
C ASN A 19 -6.94 17.77 -0.75
N ALA A 20 -5.93 17.32 0.00
CA ALA A 20 -5.11 16.16 -0.35
C ALA A 20 -5.96 14.87 -0.40
N VAL A 21 -6.84 14.67 0.58
CA VAL A 21 -7.76 13.50 0.61
C VAL A 21 -8.66 13.52 -0.62
N ARG A 22 -9.31 14.65 -0.92
CA ARG A 22 -10.20 14.77 -2.09
C ARG A 22 -9.46 14.50 -3.40
N THR A 23 -8.30 15.14 -3.59
CA THR A 23 -7.47 14.98 -4.79
C THR A 23 -7.02 13.53 -4.96
N ALA A 24 -6.63 12.88 -3.86
CA ALA A 24 -6.21 11.49 -3.87
C ALA A 24 -7.38 10.54 -4.17
N SER A 25 -8.56 10.78 -3.59
CA SER A 25 -9.77 10.02 -3.89
C SER A 25 -10.21 10.15 -5.34
N GLU A 26 -10.19 11.34 -5.93
CA GLU A 26 -10.51 11.54 -7.35
C GLU A 26 -9.49 10.85 -8.28
N ALA A 27 -8.20 10.89 -7.93
CA ALA A 27 -7.18 10.18 -8.68
C ALA A 27 -7.34 8.65 -8.58
N LEU A 28 -7.67 8.13 -7.40
CA LEU A 28 -7.97 6.71 -7.18
C LEU A 28 -9.24 6.27 -7.92
N ASP A 29 -10.28 7.10 -7.97
CA ASP A 29 -11.51 6.82 -8.72
C ASP A 29 -11.24 6.68 -10.23
N ARG A 30 -10.45 7.60 -10.80
CA ARG A 30 -10.01 7.51 -12.20
C ARG A 30 -9.14 6.30 -12.48
N LEU A 31 -8.28 5.91 -11.52
CA LEU A 31 -7.48 4.70 -11.60
C LEU A 31 -8.35 3.44 -11.49
N SER A 32 -9.42 3.48 -10.68
CA SER A 32 -10.37 2.37 -10.52
C SER A 32 -11.08 1.96 -11.80
N LEU A 33 -11.14 2.83 -12.80
CA LEU A 33 -11.69 2.52 -14.12
C LEU A 33 -10.74 1.64 -14.96
N ARG A 34 -9.47 1.47 -14.54
CA ARG A 34 -8.50 0.65 -15.25
C ARG A 34 -8.60 -0.82 -14.84
N PRO A 35 -8.48 -1.75 -15.79
CA PRO A 35 -8.54 -3.18 -15.50
C PRO A 35 -7.40 -3.68 -14.61
N GLU A 36 -6.25 -2.98 -14.60
CA GLU A 36 -5.08 -3.33 -13.79
C GLU A 36 -5.09 -2.78 -12.36
N PHE A 37 -6.09 -1.95 -12.03
CA PHE A 37 -6.25 -1.36 -10.70
C PHE A 37 -6.40 -2.39 -9.56
N PRO A 38 -7.35 -3.35 -9.63
CA PRO A 38 -7.49 -4.36 -8.58
C PRO A 38 -6.23 -5.22 -8.42
N PHE A 39 -5.51 -5.51 -9.51
CA PHE A 39 -4.25 -6.23 -9.45
C PHE A 39 -3.14 -5.40 -8.77
N SER A 40 -3.08 -4.10 -9.06
CA SER A 40 -2.15 -3.19 -8.41
C SER A 40 -2.42 -3.04 -6.91
N LEU A 41 -3.70 -2.99 -6.50
CA LEU A 41 -4.08 -3.03 -5.08
C LEU A 41 -3.69 -4.35 -4.41
N LEU A 42 -3.91 -5.48 -5.09
CA LEU A 42 -3.51 -6.79 -4.59
C LEU A 42 -1.98 -6.89 -4.42
N ALA A 43 -1.21 -6.34 -5.36
CA ALA A 43 0.25 -6.28 -5.28
C ALA A 43 0.73 -5.43 -4.10
N ILE A 44 0.08 -4.29 -3.82
CA ILE A 44 0.39 -3.45 -2.65
C ILE A 44 0.08 -4.19 -1.34
N ALA A 45 -1.07 -4.86 -1.27
CA ALA A 45 -1.47 -5.63 -0.10
C ALA A 45 -0.55 -6.85 0.11
N ALA A 46 -0.17 -7.52 -0.97
CA ALA A 46 0.75 -8.66 -0.94
C ALA A 46 2.16 -8.24 -0.52
N ASP A 47 2.67 -7.11 -1.04
CA ASP A 47 3.97 -6.55 -0.61
C ASP A 47 3.96 -6.24 0.89
N SER A 48 2.89 -5.62 1.39
CA SER A 48 2.69 -5.37 2.83
C SER A 48 2.71 -6.67 3.65
N LEU A 49 2.04 -7.72 3.18
CA LEU A 49 1.97 -9.02 3.85
C LEU A 49 3.30 -9.79 3.81
N VAL A 50 4.02 -9.76 2.69
CA VAL A 50 5.36 -10.35 2.56
C VAL A 50 6.34 -9.62 3.49
N ASN A 51 6.26 -8.29 3.56
CA ASN A 51 7.11 -7.52 4.46
C ASN A 51 6.78 -7.87 5.93
N PHE A 52 5.50 -8.01 6.28
CA PHE A 52 5.07 -8.44 7.62
C PHE A 52 5.60 -9.84 7.99
N LEU A 53 5.47 -10.82 7.09
CA LEU A 53 6.00 -12.18 7.31
C LEU A 53 7.53 -12.19 7.43
N ARG A 54 8.22 -11.33 6.66
CA ARG A 54 9.65 -11.13 6.76
C ARG A 54 10.03 -10.57 8.14
N PHE A 55 9.30 -9.56 8.63
CA PHE A 55 9.51 -8.98 9.97
C PHE A 55 9.29 -10.02 11.08
N GLN A 56 8.25 -10.86 10.99
CA GLN A 56 7.99 -11.95 11.95
C GLN A 56 9.10 -13.00 11.96
N THR A 57 9.57 -13.41 10.77
CA THR A 57 10.67 -14.38 10.65
C THR A 57 11.98 -13.80 11.23
N THR A 58 12.26 -12.51 11.00
CA THR A 58 13.43 -11.84 11.60
C THR A 58 13.35 -11.65 13.11
N LEU A 59 12.16 -11.51 13.70
CA LEU A 59 12.01 -11.45 15.15
C LEU A 59 12.20 -12.83 15.80
N SER A 60 11.70 -13.88 15.16
CA SER A 60 11.80 -15.25 15.68
C SER A 60 13.23 -15.83 15.63
N THR A 61 14.06 -15.41 14.65
CA THR A 61 15.48 -15.82 14.57
C THR A 61 16.37 -15.13 15.61
N VAL A 62 16.00 -13.95 16.11
CA VAL A 62 16.80 -13.24 17.12
C VAL A 62 16.57 -13.82 18.52
N HIS A 63 15.42 -14.45 18.76
CA HIS A 63 15.05 -14.98 20.09
C HIS A 63 15.53 -16.42 20.36
N THR A 64 16.19 -17.09 19.40
CA THR A 64 16.72 -18.47 19.53
C THR A 64 18.25 -18.48 19.49
N SER A 65 18.90 -17.52 20.14
CA SER A 65 20.35 -17.47 20.31
C SER A 65 20.68 -16.87 21.67
N GLU A 66 20.22 -17.53 22.74
CA GLU A 66 20.77 -17.43 24.09
C GLU A 66 20.93 -18.84 24.67
#